data_AF-A0A7K2N2A9-F1
#
_entry.id   AF-A0A7K2N2A9-F1
#
_cell.length_a   1.000
_cell.length_b   1.000
_cell.length_c   1.000
_cell.angle_alpha   90.00
_cell.angle_beta   90.00
_cell.angle_gamma   90.00
#
_symmetry.space_group_name_H-M   'P 1'
#
loop_
_entity.id
_entity.type
_entity.pdbx_description
1 polymer ?
#
loop_
_entity_poly.entity_id
_entity_poly.type
_entity_poly.pdbx_seq_one_letter_code
_entity_poly.pdbx_strand_id
1 'polypeptide(L)'
;VYEAMIEAALGRRPRLMVGDLPGGPAVAFVLGYPAAPGVFSGVVGLDRLPGMPGTPAWYPVKQAGDLIEHLDDSRGYAGIVYAEAETAELATHRAVAAAGALRVLTDPVGREAPGG
;
A
#
# COMPACT_ATOMS: atom_id res chain seq x y z
N VAL A 1 1.80 -4.19 18.30
CA VAL A 1 2.24 -2.77 18.43
C VAL A 1 1.16 -1.89 19.06
N TYR A 2 -0.06 -1.81 18.52
CA TYR A 2 -1.11 -0.93 19.08
C TYR A 2 -1.42 -1.18 20.56
N GLU A 3 -1.54 -2.44 20.99
CA GLU A 3 -1.72 -2.76 22.41
C GLU A 3 -0.56 -2.24 23.27
N ALA A 4 0.68 -2.41 22.81
CA ALA A 4 1.86 -1.89 23.49
C ALA A 4 1.88 -0.35 23.58
N MET A 5 1.37 0.34 22.55
CA MET A 5 1.19 1.80 22.59
C MET A 5 0.12 2.19 23.62
N ILE A 6 -0.98 1.44 23.71
CA ILE A 6 -2.03 1.66 24.72
C ILE A 6 -1.45 1.46 26.13
N GLU A 7 -0.69 0.38 26.35
CA GLU A 7 -0.01 0.12 27.62
C GLU A 7 0.90 1.31 28.01
N ALA A 8 1.73 1.78 27.09
CA ALA A 8 2.61 2.93 27.32
C ALA A 8 1.83 4.21 27.65
N ALA A 9 0.77 4.51 26.90
CA ALA A 9 -0.08 5.67 27.14
C ALA A 9 -0.77 5.63 28.51
N LEU A 10 -1.06 4.43 29.01
CA LEU A 10 -1.61 4.19 30.36
C LEU A 10 -0.53 4.17 31.46
N GLY A 11 0.73 4.49 31.14
CA GLY A 11 1.85 4.47 32.10
C GLY A 11 2.30 3.06 32.49
N ARG A 12 1.88 2.04 31.74
CA ARG A 12 2.28 0.64 31.96
C ARG A 12 3.48 0.32 31.11
N ARG A 13 4.41 -0.50 31.62
CA ARG A 13 5.52 -1.01 30.82
C ARG A 13 4.96 -1.96 29.75
N PRO A 14 5.16 -1.69 28.45
CA PRO A 14 4.56 -2.52 27.41
C PRO A 14 5.13 -3.93 27.40
N ARG A 15 4.26 -4.95 27.23
CA ARG A 15 4.67 -6.36 27.16
C ARG A 15 5.63 -6.63 26.00
N LEU A 16 5.47 -5.87 24.92
CA LEU A 16 6.36 -5.89 23.74
C LEU A 16 7.83 -5.65 24.10
N MET A 17 8.15 -5.00 25.23
CA MET A 17 9.53 -4.72 25.66
C MET A 17 10.15 -5.80 26.55
N VAL A 18 9.39 -6.80 26.98
CA VAL A 18 9.81 -7.75 28.03
C VAL A 18 9.50 -9.21 27.73
N GLY A 19 8.59 -9.49 26.79
CA GLY A 19 8.29 -10.85 26.35
C GLY A 19 9.00 -11.22 25.05
N ASP A 20 9.14 -12.53 24.84
CA ASP A 20 9.46 -13.05 23.51
C ASP A 20 8.36 -12.64 22.53
N LEU A 21 8.76 -12.17 21.35
CA LEU A 21 7.82 -11.79 20.33
C LEU A 21 7.32 -13.05 19.62
N PRO A 22 5.99 -13.25 19.48
CA PRO A 22 5.51 -14.30 18.62
C PRO A 22 6.03 -14.04 17.19
N GLY A 23 6.65 -15.07 16.61
CA GLY A 23 7.02 -15.04 15.21
C GLY A 23 5.78 -14.98 14.30
N GLY A 24 6.03 -14.73 13.03
CA GLY A 24 5.01 -14.76 11.98
C GLY A 24 5.71 -14.83 10.63
N PRO A 25 4.97 -14.95 9.52
CA PRO A 25 5.58 -14.76 8.22
C PRO A 25 6.24 -13.38 8.17
N ALA A 26 7.36 -13.30 7.48
CA ALA A 26 7.88 -12.01 7.07
C ALA A 26 6.86 -11.32 6.18
N VAL A 27 6.76 -10.00 6.31
CA VAL A 27 5.82 -9.18 5.56
C VAL A 27 6.58 -8.11 4.80
N ALA A 28 6.13 -7.80 3.61
CA ALA A 28 6.64 -6.67 2.84
C ALA A 28 5.48 -5.92 2.20
N PHE A 29 5.73 -4.65 1.91
CA PHE A 29 4.79 -3.83 1.16
C PHE A 29 5.52 -2.98 0.12
N VAL A 30 4.83 -2.70 -0.97
CA VAL A 30 5.27 -1.78 -2.02
C VAL A 30 4.18 -0.78 -2.34
N LEU A 31 4.56 0.42 -2.76
CA LEU A 31 3.64 1.51 -3.04
C LEU A 31 3.14 1.42 -4.49
N GLY A 32 1.82 1.55 -4.67
CA GLY A 32 1.19 1.55 -5.99
C GLY A 32 1.03 2.97 -6.53
N TYR A 33 1.79 3.32 -7.57
CA TYR A 33 1.73 4.62 -8.24
C TYR A 33 1.05 4.51 -9.61
N PRO A 34 0.35 5.57 -10.06
CA PRO A 34 -0.02 5.69 -11.47
C PRO A 34 1.22 6.01 -12.32
N ALA A 35 1.11 5.77 -13.62
CA ALA A 35 2.19 6.07 -14.57
C ALA A 35 2.35 7.58 -14.84
N ALA A 36 1.31 8.38 -14.56
CA ALA A 36 1.30 9.83 -14.77
C ALA A 36 0.46 10.52 -13.67
N PRO A 37 0.74 11.80 -13.36
CA PRO A 37 -0.13 12.61 -12.52
C PRO A 37 -1.53 12.76 -13.13
N GLY A 38 -2.54 12.98 -12.30
CA GLY A 38 -3.91 13.16 -12.74
C GLY A 38 -4.93 12.91 -11.64
N VAL A 39 -6.20 12.85 -12.03
CA VAL A 39 -7.31 12.50 -11.14
C VAL A 39 -7.38 10.99 -11.05
N PHE A 40 -7.16 10.42 -9.87
CA PHE A 40 -7.22 8.98 -9.65
C PHE A 40 -8.60 8.43 -10.02
N SER A 41 -8.66 7.44 -10.90
CA SER A 41 -9.91 6.85 -11.40
C SER A 41 -10.11 5.39 -10.99
N GLY A 42 -9.09 4.74 -10.42
CA GLY A 42 -9.20 3.41 -9.83
C GLY A 42 -7.98 2.53 -10.06
N VAL A 43 -8.11 1.24 -9.72
CA VAL A 43 -7.07 0.23 -9.90
C VAL A 43 -7.66 -0.98 -10.62
N VAL A 44 -6.95 -1.49 -11.62
CA VAL A 44 -7.32 -2.72 -12.33
C VAL A 44 -6.40 -3.87 -11.95
N GLY A 45 -6.91 -5.10 -12.02
CA GLY A 45 -6.15 -6.34 -11.70
C GLY A 45 -6.28 -6.82 -10.26
N LEU A 46 -7.06 -6.13 -9.41
CA LEU A 46 -7.28 -6.51 -8.02
C LEU A 46 -7.85 -7.92 -7.86
N ASP A 47 -8.68 -8.35 -8.82
CA ASP A 47 -9.27 -9.69 -8.93
C ASP A 47 -8.24 -10.82 -9.07
N ARG A 48 -7.00 -10.49 -9.46
CA ARG A 48 -5.91 -11.47 -9.66
C ARG A 48 -5.16 -11.77 -8.36
N LEU A 49 -5.19 -10.86 -7.39
CA LEU A 49 -4.42 -10.99 -6.15
C LEU A 49 -4.71 -12.29 -5.36
N PRO A 50 -5.97 -12.75 -5.21
CA PRO A 50 -6.25 -13.98 -4.48
C PRO A 50 -5.57 -15.25 -5.03
N GLY A 51 -5.18 -15.25 -6.32
CA GLY A 51 -4.49 -16.38 -6.95
C GLY A 51 -2.97 -16.35 -6.80
N MET A 52 -2.41 -15.33 -6.17
CA MET A 52 -0.97 -15.10 -6.09
C MET A 52 -0.38 -15.57 -4.74
N PRO A 53 0.89 -15.99 -4.69
CA PRO A 53 1.52 -16.45 -3.47
C PRO A 53 1.70 -15.33 -2.44
N GLY A 54 1.59 -15.67 -1.16
CA GLY A 54 1.82 -14.73 -0.05
C GLY A 54 0.61 -13.90 0.34
N THR A 55 -0.60 -14.37 0.04
CA THR A 55 -1.88 -13.74 0.44
C THR A 55 -1.90 -12.23 0.14
N PRO A 56 -1.56 -11.79 -1.09
CA PRO A 56 -1.36 -10.38 -1.32
C PRO A 56 -2.66 -9.61 -1.23
N ALA A 57 -2.56 -8.38 -0.73
CA ALA A 57 -3.70 -7.51 -0.50
C ALA A 57 -3.41 -6.08 -0.98
N TRP A 58 -4.45 -5.40 -1.44
CA TRP A 58 -4.42 -3.97 -1.75
C TRP A 58 -5.08 -3.17 -0.63
N TYR A 59 -4.34 -2.22 -0.08
CA TYR A 59 -4.84 -1.26 0.90
C TYR A 59 -4.95 0.12 0.25
N PRO A 60 -6.16 0.62 -0.05
CA PRO A 60 -6.35 1.91 -0.69
C PRO A 60 -5.93 3.06 0.24
N VAL A 61 -5.28 4.07 -0.34
CA VAL A 61 -4.94 5.35 0.35
C VAL A 61 -5.59 6.54 -0.34
N LYS A 62 -5.86 6.46 -1.64
CA LYS A 62 -6.62 7.46 -2.41
C LYS A 62 -8.01 6.94 -2.76
N GLN A 63 -8.93 7.88 -2.94
CA GLN A 63 -10.30 7.65 -3.43
C GLN A 63 -10.46 8.19 -4.84
N ALA A 64 -11.30 7.55 -5.66
CA ALA A 64 -11.55 8.03 -7.01
C ALA A 64 -12.01 9.50 -6.99
N GLY A 65 -11.40 10.34 -7.84
CA GLY A 65 -11.56 11.80 -7.81
C GLY A 65 -10.41 12.54 -7.11
N ASP A 66 -9.59 11.87 -6.31
CA ASP A 66 -8.42 12.50 -5.69
C ASP A 66 -7.38 12.90 -6.73
N LEU A 67 -6.80 14.09 -6.56
CA LEU A 67 -5.68 14.55 -7.37
C LEU A 67 -4.37 13.90 -6.91
N ILE A 68 -3.61 13.37 -7.87
CA ILE A 68 -2.24 12.85 -7.69
C ILE A 68 -1.28 13.74 -8.48
N GLU A 69 -0.42 14.48 -7.78
CA GLU A 69 0.53 15.42 -8.40
C GLU A 69 1.99 14.96 -8.33
N HIS A 70 2.36 14.24 -7.26
CA HIS A 70 3.75 13.92 -6.94
C HIS A 70 4.03 12.42 -7.11
N LEU A 71 4.83 12.04 -8.11
CA LEU A 71 5.20 10.65 -8.36
C LEU A 71 6.63 10.30 -7.95
N ASP A 72 7.43 11.31 -7.64
CA ASP A 72 8.84 11.20 -7.27
C ASP A 72 9.06 11.03 -5.76
N ASP A 73 7.98 11.07 -4.97
CA ASP A 73 8.01 10.85 -3.53
C ASP A 73 6.79 10.10 -2.99
N SER A 74 6.73 9.94 -1.67
CA SER A 74 5.69 9.20 -0.97
C SER A 74 4.33 9.90 -0.90
N ARG A 75 4.04 10.96 -1.67
CA ARG A 75 2.75 11.67 -1.59
C ARG A 75 1.70 11.20 -2.60
N GLY A 76 2.11 10.60 -3.72
CA GLY A 76 1.20 10.25 -4.82
C GLY A 76 0.87 8.78 -5.01
N TYR A 77 1.22 7.90 -4.07
CA TYR A 77 0.77 6.51 -4.17
C TYR A 77 -0.73 6.41 -3.92
N ALA A 78 -1.43 5.61 -4.73
CA ALA A 78 -2.87 5.38 -4.62
C ALA A 78 -3.23 4.34 -3.55
N GLY A 79 -2.25 3.51 -3.17
CA GLY A 79 -2.40 2.49 -2.14
C GLY A 79 -1.16 1.64 -1.99
N ILE A 80 -1.27 0.64 -1.14
CA ILE A 80 -0.17 -0.23 -0.71
C ILE A 80 -0.49 -1.66 -1.12
N VAL A 81 0.45 -2.33 -1.79
CA VAL A 81 0.40 -3.76 -2.06
C VAL A 81 1.21 -4.48 -0.98
N TYR A 82 0.57 -5.38 -0.26
CA TYR A 82 1.15 -6.19 0.80
C TYR A 82 1.35 -7.64 0.33
N ALA A 83 2.36 -8.33 0.86
CA ALA A 83 2.48 -9.78 0.75
C ALA A 83 3.30 -10.39 1.91
N GLU A 84 3.04 -11.68 2.17
CA GLU A 84 3.67 -12.50 3.21
C GLU A 84 4.61 -13.55 2.62
N ALA A 85 5.65 -13.90 3.37
CA ALA A 85 6.49 -15.07 3.08
C ALA A 85 7.25 -15.59 4.30
N GLU A 86 8.02 -16.66 4.10
CA GLU A 86 8.89 -17.20 5.14
C GLU A 86 10.08 -16.28 5.47
N THR A 87 10.60 -15.54 4.48
CA THR A 87 11.69 -14.57 4.65
C THR A 87 11.33 -13.19 4.11
N ALA A 88 12.02 -12.15 4.59
CA ALA A 88 11.77 -10.78 4.18
C ALA A 88 12.04 -10.55 2.69
N GLU A 89 13.07 -11.20 2.14
CA GLU A 89 13.43 -11.16 0.72
C GLU A 89 12.30 -11.76 -0.13
N LEU A 90 11.78 -12.91 0.29
CA LEU A 90 10.70 -13.58 -0.43
C LEU A 90 9.38 -12.78 -0.33
N ALA A 91 9.09 -12.17 0.82
CA ALA A 91 7.93 -11.31 0.99
C ALA A 91 8.01 -10.11 0.04
N THR A 92 9.20 -9.50 -0.07
CA THR A 92 9.46 -8.39 -1.00
C THR A 92 9.24 -8.83 -2.45
N HIS A 93 9.78 -9.98 -2.85
CA HIS A 93 9.56 -10.51 -4.21
C HIS A 93 8.09 -10.75 -4.51
N ARG A 94 7.33 -11.31 -3.56
CA ARG A 94 5.89 -11.53 -3.72
C ARG A 94 5.11 -10.22 -3.82
N ALA A 95 5.43 -9.22 -2.99
CA ALA A 95 4.80 -7.91 -3.03
C ALA A 95 5.06 -7.18 -4.36
N VAL A 96 6.31 -7.22 -4.86
CA VAL A 96 6.68 -6.67 -6.17
C VAL A 96 5.95 -7.40 -7.31
N ALA A 97 5.90 -8.73 -7.28
CA ALA A 97 5.19 -9.52 -8.28
C ALA A 97 3.68 -9.20 -8.28
N ALA A 98 3.06 -9.10 -7.11
CA ALA A 98 1.66 -8.69 -6.94
C ALA A 98 1.41 -7.28 -7.47
N ALA A 99 2.28 -6.32 -7.18
CA ALA A 99 2.17 -4.96 -7.70
C ALA A 99 2.27 -4.91 -9.23
N GLY A 100 3.12 -5.75 -9.83
CA GLY A 100 3.22 -5.89 -11.29
C GLY A 100 1.95 -6.42 -11.97
N ALA A 101 1.04 -7.05 -11.22
CA ALA A 101 -0.26 -7.49 -11.73
C ALA A 101 -1.33 -6.38 -11.71
N LEU A 102 -1.03 -5.25 -11.06
CA LEU A 102 -1.95 -4.13 -10.89
C LEU A 102 -1.59 -2.96 -11.80
N ARG A 103 -2.58 -2.15 -12.14
CA ARG A 103 -2.37 -0.84 -12.76
C ARG A 103 -3.27 0.20 -12.12
N VAL A 104 -2.63 1.23 -11.57
CA VAL A 104 -3.29 2.42 -11.02
C VAL A 104 -3.61 3.37 -12.17
N LEU A 105 -4.86 3.80 -12.24
CA LEU A 105 -5.39 4.64 -13.32
C LEU A 105 -5.60 6.07 -12.84
N THR A 106 -5.25 7.01 -13.70
CA THR A 106 -5.50 8.44 -13.55
C THR A 106 -6.03 9.00 -14.85
N ASP A 107 -7.03 9.86 -14.76
CA ASP A 107 -7.50 10.66 -15.87
C ASP A 107 -6.72 11.99 -15.90
N PRO A 108 -6.34 12.51 -17.08
CA PRO A 108 -5.71 13.82 -17.17
C PRO A 108 -6.60 14.89 -16.55
N VAL A 109 -6.01 15.83 -15.80
CA VAL A 109 -6.73 17.01 -15.34
C VAL A 109 -7.16 17.79 -16.59
N GLY A 110 -8.46 17.88 -16.83
CA GLY A 110 -9.00 18.61 -17.97
C GLY A 110 -8.42 20.02 -18.01
N ARG A 111 -7.82 20.41 -19.13
CA ARG A 111 -7.45 21.81 -19.35
C ARG A 111 -8.74 22.61 -19.29
N GLU A 112 -8.82 23.62 -18.42
CA GLU A 112 -9.88 24.62 -18.49
C GLU A 112 -9.99 25.06 -19.96
N ALA A 113 -11.17 24.89 -20.55
CA ALA A 113 -11.44 25.44 -21.87
C ALA A 113 -11.12 26.95 -21.80
N PRO A 114 -10.44 27.54 -22.79
CA PRO A 114 -10.32 28.99 -22.84
C PRO A 114 -11.75 29.53 -22.89
N GLY A 115 -12.15 30.24 -21.84
CA GLY A 115 -13.52 30.69 -21.66
C GLY A 115 -13.95 31.77 -22.67
N GLY A 116 -15.27 31.95 -22.73
CA GLY A 116 -15.93 33.21 -23.13
C GLY A 116 -16.13 33.42 -24.62
#